data_AF-A0A9P7CVW1-F1
#
_entry.id   AF-A0A9P7CVW1-F1
#
_cell.length_a   1.000
_cell.length_b   1.000
_cell.length_c   1.000
_cell.angle_alpha   90.00
_cell.angle_beta   90.00
_cell.angle_gamma   90.00
#
_symmetry.space_group_name_H-M   'P 1'
#
loop_
_entity.id
_entity.type
_entity.pdbx_description
1 polymer ?
#
loop_
_entity_poly.entity_id
_entity_poly.type
_entity_poly.pdbx_seq_one_letter_code
_entity_poly.pdbx_strand_id
1 'polypeptide(L)'
;MLIWQQYKGIPIHLRVSNFVKTWLEMYWRPGVDDIALSHLSTFTKDSLLHYFPAPSQRILDLISKRQDSNTSLVSPKSERVRDPGMSINPPSYTLSEVPRPTMTKALLAMLRGKNFDTVAITDFDALELARQLTIMECDLYCTIQPEEVLETGQEGTKPPVNVRAVSSLSTVITGWVAKNILNEHDIKKRTLLVKFFIKVADRCTSLHNFSTPRSILAALDSSTISQLHQTWLGVPHKSKMQLESLRRLADHGRNYHQY
;
A
#
# COMPACT_ATOMS: atom_id res chain seq x y z
N MET A 1 39.93 -31.47 -16.17
CA MET A 1 38.55 -31.09 -16.54
C MET A 1 37.54 -31.36 -15.42
N LEU A 2 37.51 -32.56 -14.82
CA LEU A 2 36.54 -32.94 -13.78
C LEU A 2 36.49 -32.01 -12.54
N ILE A 3 37.64 -31.55 -12.04
CA ILE A 3 37.72 -30.65 -10.87
C ILE A 3 37.06 -29.30 -11.17
N TRP A 4 37.34 -28.68 -12.32
CA TRP A 4 36.72 -27.40 -12.68
C TRP A 4 35.20 -27.53 -12.83
N GLN A 5 34.74 -28.64 -13.43
CA GLN A 5 33.32 -28.90 -13.58
C GLN A 5 32.61 -29.03 -12.23
N GLN A 6 33.23 -29.68 -11.25
CA GLN A 6 32.69 -29.81 -9.89
C GLN A 6 32.70 -28.49 -9.12
N TYR A 7 33.79 -27.73 -9.14
CA TYR A 7 33.95 -26.54 -8.30
C TYR A 7 33.43 -25.23 -8.92
N LYS A 8 33.23 -25.19 -10.24
CA LYS A 8 32.78 -23.98 -10.96
C LYS A 8 31.57 -24.25 -11.84
N GLY A 9 31.61 -25.29 -12.66
CA GLY A 9 30.52 -25.62 -13.60
C GLY A 9 29.18 -25.88 -12.90
N ILE A 10 29.15 -26.86 -11.98
CA ILE A 10 27.94 -27.24 -11.23
C ILE A 10 27.35 -26.06 -10.45
N PRO A 11 28.12 -25.28 -9.66
CA PRO A 11 27.59 -24.10 -8.98
C PRO A 11 27.00 -23.04 -9.92
N ILE A 12 27.61 -22.81 -11.08
CA ILE A 12 27.07 -21.86 -12.07
C ILE A 12 25.74 -22.37 -12.63
N HIS A 13 25.69 -23.64 -13.06
CA HIS A 13 24.45 -24.21 -13.60
C HIS A 13 23.33 -24.22 -12.54
N LEU A 14 23.64 -24.47 -11.27
CA LEU A 14 22.67 -24.41 -10.19
C LEU A 14 22.13 -22.99 -9.97
N ARG A 15 22.99 -21.97 -10.06
CA ARG A 15 22.55 -20.55 -9.98
C ARG A 15 21.62 -20.18 -11.13
N VAL A 16 21.94 -20.63 -12.35
CA VAL A 16 21.07 -20.44 -13.52
C VAL A 16 19.73 -21.15 -13.33
N SER A 17 19.74 -22.40 -12.85
CA SER A 17 18.51 -23.14 -12.54
C SER A 17 17.66 -22.42 -11.49
N ASN A 18 18.28 -21.90 -10.42
CA ASN A 18 17.57 -21.14 -9.39
C ASN A 18 17.02 -19.83 -9.93
N PHE A 19 17.76 -19.12 -10.78
CA PHE A 19 17.27 -17.91 -11.43
C PHE A 19 16.01 -18.18 -12.25
N VAL A 20 16.05 -19.20 -13.13
CA VAL A 20 14.91 -19.57 -13.98
C VAL A 20 13.69 -19.95 -13.13
N LYS A 21 13.91 -20.75 -12.08
CA LYS A 21 12.85 -21.11 -11.14
C LYS A 21 12.24 -19.88 -10.46
N THR A 22 13.06 -19.02 -9.88
CA THR A 22 12.62 -17.80 -9.18
C THR A 22 11.88 -16.85 -10.12
N TRP A 23 12.34 -16.72 -11.37
CA TRP A 23 11.64 -15.92 -12.37
C TRP A 23 10.24 -16.48 -12.64
N LEU A 24 10.11 -17.76 -12.97
CA LEU A 24 8.81 -18.41 -13.24
C LEU A 24 7.85 -18.39 -12.03
N GLU A 25 8.40 -18.50 -10.82
CA GLU A 25 7.63 -18.61 -9.58
C GLU A 25 7.18 -17.24 -9.05
N MET A 26 8.06 -16.23 -9.06
CA MET A 26 7.86 -14.98 -8.30
C MET A 26 7.77 -13.73 -9.17
N TYR A 27 8.46 -13.71 -10.31
CA TYR A 27 8.61 -12.49 -11.12
C TYR A 27 8.04 -12.64 -12.54
N TRP A 28 7.34 -13.74 -12.83
CA TRP A 28 6.82 -14.01 -14.16
C TRP A 28 5.76 -12.99 -14.54
N ARG A 29 5.91 -12.37 -15.71
CA ARG A 29 4.99 -11.37 -16.24
C ARG A 29 4.10 -11.99 -17.33
N PRO A 30 2.83 -12.32 -17.03
CA PRO A 30 1.93 -12.88 -18.03
C PRO A 30 1.79 -11.95 -19.26
N GLY A 31 1.77 -12.53 -20.45
CA GLY A 31 1.72 -11.84 -21.73
C GLY A 31 3.06 -11.26 -22.21
N VAL A 32 3.91 -10.75 -21.32
CA VAL A 32 5.22 -10.18 -21.68
C VAL A 32 6.28 -11.27 -21.76
N ASP A 33 6.40 -12.09 -20.71
CA ASP A 33 7.43 -13.12 -20.60
C ASP A 33 7.04 -14.42 -21.33
N ASP A 34 5.78 -14.57 -21.74
CA ASP A 34 5.24 -15.81 -22.32
C ASP A 34 6.00 -16.26 -23.58
N ILE A 35 6.58 -15.32 -24.32
CA ILE A 35 7.45 -15.61 -25.47
C ILE A 35 8.68 -16.45 -25.10
N ALA A 36 9.11 -16.41 -23.83
CA ALA A 36 10.24 -17.16 -23.32
C ALA A 36 9.87 -18.59 -22.88
N LEU A 37 8.59 -18.94 -22.72
CA LEU A 37 8.16 -20.26 -22.22
C LEU A 37 8.65 -21.41 -23.09
N SER A 38 8.59 -21.25 -24.42
CA SER A 38 9.06 -22.26 -25.36
C SER A 38 10.56 -22.50 -25.21
N HIS A 39 11.34 -21.41 -25.18
CA HIS A 39 12.80 -21.47 -25.04
C HIS A 39 13.22 -22.04 -23.68
N LEU A 40 12.55 -21.65 -22.60
CA LEU A 40 12.80 -22.18 -21.26
C LEU A 40 12.44 -23.66 -21.16
N SER A 41 11.38 -24.12 -21.82
CA SER A 41 10.99 -25.54 -21.85
C SER A 41 12.08 -26.38 -22.52
N THR A 42 12.54 -25.96 -23.71
CA THR A 42 13.61 -26.62 -24.45
C THR A 42 14.91 -26.63 -23.65
N PHE A 43 15.34 -25.48 -23.14
CA PHE A 43 16.55 -25.37 -22.31
C PHE A 43 16.49 -26.29 -21.07
N THR A 44 15.33 -26.37 -20.41
CA THR A 44 15.18 -27.19 -19.21
C THR A 44 15.24 -28.67 -19.54
N LYS A 45 14.58 -29.12 -20.60
CA LYS A 45 14.57 -30.54 -21.04
C LYS A 45 15.92 -30.99 -21.56
N ASP A 46 16.55 -30.18 -22.41
CA ASP A 46 17.71 -30.59 -23.20
C ASP A 46 19.03 -30.33 -22.49
N SER A 47 19.04 -29.43 -21.49
CA SER A 47 20.26 -29.07 -20.75
C SER A 47 20.15 -29.32 -19.26
N LEU A 48 19.23 -28.65 -18.56
CA LEU A 48 19.20 -28.69 -17.09
C LEU A 48 18.82 -30.06 -16.51
N LEU A 49 17.92 -30.79 -17.18
CA LEU A 49 17.40 -32.07 -16.70
C LEU A 49 18.51 -33.11 -16.46
N HIS A 50 19.53 -33.12 -17.31
CA HIS A 50 20.67 -34.03 -17.20
C HIS A 50 21.56 -33.76 -15.98
N TYR A 51 21.65 -32.49 -15.54
CA TYR A 51 22.46 -32.10 -14.39
C TYR A 51 21.66 -32.10 -13.08
N PHE A 52 20.40 -31.65 -13.13
CA PHE A 52 19.55 -31.45 -11.96
C PHE A 52 18.11 -31.93 -12.21
N PRO A 53 17.83 -33.25 -12.11
CA PRO A 53 16.52 -33.79 -12.46
C PRO A 53 15.36 -33.21 -11.65
N ALA A 54 15.48 -33.16 -10.32
CA ALA A 54 14.40 -32.68 -9.46
C ALA A 54 14.11 -31.17 -9.62
N PRO A 55 15.11 -30.26 -9.62
CA PRO A 55 14.87 -28.85 -9.93
C PRO A 55 14.27 -28.62 -11.32
N SER A 56 14.73 -29.37 -12.32
CA SER A 56 14.25 -29.25 -13.69
C SER A 56 12.80 -29.68 -13.82
N GLN A 57 12.39 -30.77 -13.15
CA GLN A 57 10.99 -31.16 -13.12
C GLN A 57 10.10 -30.07 -12.51
N ARG A 58 10.54 -29.46 -11.39
CA ARG A 58 9.81 -28.36 -10.77
C ARG A 58 9.67 -27.15 -11.69
N ILE A 59 10.70 -26.82 -12.47
CA ILE A 59 10.67 -25.75 -13.48
C ILE A 59 9.69 -26.09 -14.60
N LEU A 60 9.70 -27.32 -15.11
CA LEU A 60 8.76 -27.77 -16.14
C LEU A 60 7.30 -27.71 -15.66
N ASP A 61 7.02 -28.09 -14.41
CA ASP A 61 5.69 -27.97 -13.83
C ASP A 61 5.24 -26.51 -13.74
N LEU A 62 6.15 -25.58 -13.39
CA LEU A 62 5.87 -24.15 -13.38
C LEU A 62 5.58 -23.62 -14.79
N ILE A 63 6.37 -24.02 -15.79
CA ILE A 63 6.15 -23.66 -17.21
C ILE A 63 4.77 -24.13 -17.66
N SER A 64 4.41 -25.39 -17.40
CA SER A 64 3.07 -25.92 -17.76
C SER A 64 1.96 -25.10 -17.14
N LYS A 65 2.07 -24.79 -15.82
CA LYS A 65 1.09 -23.93 -15.14
C LYS A 65 0.93 -22.57 -15.79
N ARG A 66 2.02 -21.96 -16.30
CA ARG A 66 1.96 -20.67 -17.00
C ARG A 66 1.32 -20.78 -18.39
N GLN A 67 1.59 -21.86 -19.12
CA GLN A 67 0.98 -22.12 -20.43
C GLN A 67 -0.54 -22.36 -20.34
N ASP A 68 -0.99 -23.04 -19.29
CA ASP A 68 -2.42 -23.32 -19.07
C ASP A 68 -3.20 -22.09 -18.53
N SER A 69 -2.50 -21.15 -17.91
CA SER A 69 -3.09 -19.95 -17.30
C SER A 69 -3.34 -18.85 -18.34
N ASN A 70 -4.26 -19.08 -19.26
CA ASN A 70 -4.73 -18.02 -20.16
C ASN A 70 -5.53 -17.00 -19.31
N THR A 71 -4.99 -15.80 -19.09
CA THR A 71 -5.65 -14.65 -18.42
C THR A 71 -5.94 -14.77 -16.91
N SER A 72 -4.93 -14.99 -16.10
CA SER A 72 -4.96 -14.39 -14.75
C SER A 72 -3.84 -13.37 -14.65
N LEU A 73 -4.24 -12.09 -14.60
CA LEU A 73 -3.41 -11.05 -14.01
C LEU A 73 -3.13 -11.51 -12.57
N VAL A 74 -2.06 -12.28 -12.40
CA VAL A 74 -1.44 -12.43 -11.09
C VAL A 74 -0.81 -11.08 -10.83
N SER A 75 -1.65 -10.14 -10.41
CA SER A 75 -1.20 -9.15 -9.45
C SER A 75 -0.47 -9.95 -8.36
N PRO A 76 0.70 -9.52 -7.88
CA PRO A 76 1.38 -10.09 -6.73
C PRO A 76 0.52 -9.88 -5.47
N LYS A 77 -0.62 -10.55 -5.42
CA LYS A 77 -1.42 -10.88 -4.24
C LYS A 77 -1.04 -12.25 -3.70
N SER A 78 -0.14 -12.98 -4.37
CA SER A 78 0.65 -13.98 -3.67
C SER A 78 1.74 -13.24 -2.93
N GLU A 79 1.61 -13.21 -1.61
CA GLU A 79 2.68 -13.00 -0.64
C GLU A 79 4.00 -12.57 -1.27
N ARG A 80 4.36 -11.29 -1.12
CA ARG A 80 5.77 -10.90 -1.12
C ARG A 80 6.46 -11.84 -0.14
N VAL A 81 7.02 -12.95 -0.60
CA VAL A 81 8.10 -13.67 0.06
C VAL A 81 9.28 -12.73 -0.16
N ARG A 82 9.37 -11.68 0.66
CA ARG A 82 10.24 -11.65 1.84
C ARG A 82 11.64 -12.04 1.39
N ASP A 83 12.39 -11.00 1.03
CA ASP A 83 13.84 -11.07 0.92
C ASP A 83 14.39 -11.84 2.14
N PRO A 84 15.27 -12.85 1.99
CA PRO A 84 15.80 -13.62 3.11
C PRO A 84 16.55 -12.79 4.18
N GLY A 85 16.81 -11.50 3.92
CA GLY A 85 17.44 -10.55 4.84
C GLY A 85 16.53 -9.45 5.40
N MET A 86 15.27 -9.35 4.97
CA MET A 86 14.29 -8.39 5.51
C MET A 86 13.01 -9.12 5.92
N SER A 87 12.97 -9.52 7.19
CA SER A 87 11.72 -9.99 7.79
C SER A 87 10.80 -8.77 8.01
N ILE A 88 10.00 -8.46 7.00
CA ILE A 88 8.77 -7.68 7.20
C ILE A 88 7.63 -8.70 7.14
N ASN A 89 7.60 -9.59 8.12
CA ASN A 89 6.42 -10.42 8.31
C ASN A 89 5.28 -9.44 8.68
N PRO A 90 4.19 -9.29 7.92
CA PRO A 90 2.91 -8.97 8.56
C PRO A 90 2.78 -9.96 9.72
N PRO A 91 2.54 -9.49 10.96
CA PRO A 91 2.38 -10.38 12.09
C PRO A 91 1.39 -11.47 11.72
N SER A 92 1.72 -12.73 12.05
CA SER A 92 0.80 -13.84 11.89
C SER A 92 -0.34 -13.63 12.90
N TYR A 93 -1.32 -12.80 12.54
CA TYR A 93 -2.44 -12.50 13.43
C TYR A 93 -3.28 -13.76 13.59
N THR A 94 -3.37 -14.25 14.82
CA THR A 94 -4.40 -15.24 15.14
C THR A 94 -5.76 -14.56 14.94
N LEU A 95 -6.78 -15.28 14.43
CA LEU A 95 -8.14 -14.75 14.21
C LEU A 95 -8.76 -14.07 15.45
N SER A 96 -8.18 -14.28 16.64
CA SER A 96 -8.57 -13.66 17.91
C SER A 96 -8.15 -12.18 18.05
N GLU A 97 -7.34 -11.62 17.15
CA GLU A 97 -6.79 -10.27 17.26
C GLU A 97 -7.48 -9.21 16.38
N VAL A 98 -8.47 -9.58 15.54
CA VAL A 98 -9.18 -8.58 14.74
C VAL A 98 -9.92 -7.62 15.67
N PRO A 99 -9.52 -6.33 15.72
CA PRO A 99 -10.11 -5.40 16.65
C PRO A 99 -11.58 -5.20 16.31
N ARG A 100 -12.44 -5.25 17.33
CA ARG A 100 -13.86 -4.95 17.15
C ARG A 100 -14.03 -3.50 16.70
N PRO A 101 -14.93 -3.21 15.76
CA PRO A 101 -15.18 -1.85 15.30
C PRO A 101 -15.71 -1.01 16.47
N THR A 102 -15.14 0.18 16.64
CA THR A 102 -15.52 1.11 17.71
C THR A 102 -16.60 2.06 17.21
N MET A 103 -17.88 1.71 17.38
CA MET A 103 -19.01 2.50 16.88
C MET A 103 -20.21 2.44 17.84
N THR A 104 -21.01 3.50 17.87
CA THR A 104 -22.26 3.51 18.64
C THR A 104 -23.31 2.64 17.95
N LYS A 105 -24.25 2.07 18.72
CA LYS A 105 -25.37 1.29 18.16
C LYS A 105 -26.23 2.10 17.18
N ALA A 106 -26.41 3.39 17.47
CA ALA A 106 -27.15 4.31 16.60
C ALA A 106 -26.46 4.48 15.24
N LEU A 107 -25.15 4.76 15.24
CA LEU A 107 -24.38 4.88 14.02
C LEU A 107 -24.40 3.59 13.19
N LEU A 108 -24.20 2.44 13.84
CA LEU A 108 -24.30 1.13 13.18
C LEU A 108 -25.67 0.88 12.55
N ALA A 109 -26.76 1.28 13.20
CA ALA A 109 -28.10 1.15 12.66
C ALA A 109 -28.30 2.04 11.42
N MET A 110 -27.84 3.30 11.48
CA MET A 110 -27.91 4.22 10.32
C MET A 110 -27.12 3.70 9.12
N LEU A 111 -25.90 3.19 9.34
CA LEU A 111 -25.07 2.63 8.27
C LEU A 111 -25.68 1.38 7.64
N ARG A 112 -26.26 0.48 8.46
CA ARG A 112 -26.98 -0.70 7.95
C ARG A 112 -28.23 -0.33 7.15
N GLY A 113 -28.93 0.72 7.60
CA GLY A 113 -30.07 1.30 6.89
C GLY A 113 -29.69 2.09 5.63
N LYS A 114 -28.40 2.24 5.33
CA LYS A 114 -27.88 3.08 4.22
C LYS A 114 -28.30 4.56 4.30
N ASN A 115 -28.58 5.06 5.51
CA ASN A 115 -28.96 6.44 5.76
C ASN A 115 -27.71 7.31 5.95
N PHE A 116 -26.94 7.50 4.88
CA PHE A 116 -25.64 8.19 4.96
C PHE A 116 -25.78 9.71 5.14
N ASP A 117 -26.84 10.33 4.62
CA ASP A 117 -27.03 11.79 4.67
C ASP A 117 -27.19 12.33 6.09
N THR A 118 -27.65 11.49 7.01
CA THR A 118 -27.85 11.85 8.42
C THR A 118 -26.61 11.60 9.29
N VAL A 119 -25.57 10.95 8.75
CA VAL A 119 -24.37 10.59 9.51
C VAL A 119 -23.37 11.74 9.42
N ALA A 120 -23.08 12.36 10.57
CA ALA A 120 -21.99 13.32 10.66
C ALA A 120 -20.65 12.60 10.77
N ILE A 121 -19.59 13.17 10.20
CA ILE A 121 -18.26 12.55 10.29
C ILE A 121 -17.75 12.45 11.73
N THR A 122 -18.19 13.36 12.59
CA THR A 122 -17.89 13.36 14.03
C THR A 122 -18.64 12.29 14.82
N ASP A 123 -19.60 11.57 14.21
CA ASP A 123 -20.30 10.45 14.86
C ASP A 123 -19.40 9.21 14.96
N PHE A 124 -18.38 9.12 14.10
CA PHE A 124 -17.39 8.06 14.13
C PHE A 124 -16.37 8.30 15.24
N ASP A 125 -15.88 7.24 15.88
CA ASP A 125 -14.66 7.37 16.67
C ASP A 125 -13.46 7.63 15.74
N ALA A 126 -12.58 8.54 16.16
CA ALA A 126 -11.43 8.94 15.36
C ALA A 126 -10.49 7.75 15.03
N LEU A 127 -10.38 6.76 15.91
CA LEU A 127 -9.61 5.55 15.65
C LEU A 127 -10.28 4.67 14.59
N GLU A 128 -11.61 4.56 14.62
CA GLU A 128 -12.34 3.75 13.64
C GLU A 128 -12.22 4.37 12.24
N LEU A 129 -12.38 5.69 12.13
CA LEU A 129 -12.18 6.38 10.86
C LEU A 129 -10.73 6.23 10.36
N ALA A 130 -9.74 6.34 11.26
CA ALA A 130 -8.33 6.13 10.92
C ALA A 130 -8.05 4.70 10.40
N ARG A 131 -8.68 3.67 10.99
CA ARG A 131 -8.57 2.29 10.51
C ARG A 131 -9.12 2.14 9.10
N GLN A 132 -10.31 2.67 8.84
CA GLN A 132 -10.93 2.57 7.51
C GLN A 132 -10.12 3.31 6.44
N LEU A 133 -9.63 4.53 6.74
CA LEU A 133 -8.72 5.27 5.85
C LEU A 133 -7.44 4.48 5.58
N THR A 134 -6.87 3.86 6.62
CA THR A 134 -5.66 3.04 6.52
C THR A 134 -5.87 1.80 5.66
N ILE A 135 -7.00 1.11 5.80
CA ILE A 135 -7.32 -0.06 4.97
C ILE A 135 -7.44 0.36 3.50
N MET A 136 -8.20 1.42 3.20
CA MET A 136 -8.36 1.92 1.83
C MET A 136 -7.03 2.31 1.18
N GLU A 137 -6.17 3.04 1.90
CA GLU A 137 -4.85 3.41 1.39
C GLU A 137 -3.92 2.20 1.25
N CYS A 138 -3.95 1.26 2.20
CA CYS A 138 -3.15 0.05 2.17
C CYS A 138 -3.50 -0.83 0.97
N ASP A 139 -4.79 -1.01 0.69
CA ASP A 139 -5.27 -1.80 -0.45
C ASP A 139 -4.74 -1.24 -1.77
N LEU A 140 -4.82 0.08 -1.97
CA LEU A 140 -4.26 0.73 -3.16
C LEU A 140 -2.73 0.64 -3.19
N TYR A 141 -2.06 0.88 -2.07
CA TYR A 141 -0.59 0.80 -1.99
C TYR A 141 -0.07 -0.60 -2.32
N CYS A 142 -0.76 -1.66 -1.86
CA CYS A 142 -0.43 -3.04 -2.15
C CYS A 142 -0.68 -3.44 -3.62
N THR A 143 -1.48 -2.67 -4.37
CA THR A 143 -1.69 -2.92 -5.80
C THR A 143 -0.59 -2.37 -6.70
N ILE A 144 0.27 -1.46 -6.19
CA ILE A 144 1.37 -0.88 -6.97
C ILE A 144 2.34 -1.97 -7.42
N GLN A 145 2.58 -2.01 -8.73
CA GLN A 145 3.57 -2.90 -9.33
C GLN A 145 4.95 -2.23 -9.41
N PRO A 146 6.06 -2.98 -9.25
CA PRO A 146 7.41 -2.44 -9.42
C PRO A 146 7.62 -1.74 -10.77
N GLU A 147 7.02 -2.27 -11.84
CA GLU A 147 7.09 -1.72 -13.20
C GLU A 147 6.54 -0.30 -13.25
N GLU A 148 5.43 -0.04 -12.56
CA GLU A 148 4.85 1.31 -12.51
C GLU A 148 5.80 2.32 -11.87
N VAL A 149 6.71 1.87 -11.00
CA VAL A 149 7.70 2.76 -10.37
C VAL A 149 8.96 2.87 -11.23
N LEU A 150 9.45 1.75 -11.75
CA LEU A 150 10.71 1.67 -12.50
C LEU A 150 10.61 2.21 -13.93
N GLU A 151 9.44 2.08 -14.55
CA GLU A 151 9.19 2.45 -15.95
C GLU A 151 8.52 3.84 -16.06
N THR A 152 8.28 4.51 -14.93
CA THR A 152 7.71 5.87 -14.91
C THR A 152 8.64 6.84 -15.64
N GLY A 153 8.09 7.53 -16.65
CA GLY A 153 8.80 8.56 -17.42
C GLY A 153 9.54 8.05 -18.65
N GLN A 154 9.46 6.76 -18.97
CA GLN A 154 9.99 6.20 -20.21
C GLN A 154 8.99 6.36 -21.37
N GLU A 155 9.49 6.59 -22.59
CA GLU A 155 8.64 6.70 -23.77
C GLU A 155 8.02 5.35 -24.14
N GLY A 156 6.70 5.33 -24.39
CA GLY A 156 5.97 4.12 -24.80
C GLY A 156 5.52 3.19 -23.66
N THR A 157 5.78 3.53 -22.39
CA THR A 157 5.36 2.71 -21.24
C THR A 157 3.91 3.00 -20.84
N LYS A 158 3.28 2.01 -20.20
CA LYS A 158 1.90 2.17 -19.71
C LYS A 158 1.88 3.19 -18.57
N PRO A 159 0.84 4.04 -18.48
CA PRO A 159 0.74 4.99 -17.38
C PRO A 159 0.69 4.25 -16.03
N PRO A 160 1.30 4.80 -14.96
CA PRO A 160 1.33 4.16 -13.65
C PRO A 160 -0.02 4.34 -12.92
N VAL A 161 -1.00 3.53 -13.30
CA VAL A 161 -2.41 3.66 -12.87
C VAL A 161 -2.58 3.50 -11.36
N ASN A 162 -1.92 2.53 -10.73
CA ASN A 162 -2.05 2.26 -9.30
C ASN A 162 -1.31 3.31 -8.46
N VAL A 163 -0.15 3.78 -8.93
CA VAL A 163 0.55 4.92 -8.29
C VAL A 163 -0.32 6.17 -8.33
N ARG A 164 -0.95 6.45 -9.49
CA ARG A 164 -1.91 7.54 -9.63
C ARG A 164 -3.14 7.35 -8.75
N ALA A 165 -3.62 6.12 -8.56
CA ALA A 165 -4.75 5.83 -7.69
C ALA A 165 -4.46 6.18 -6.23
N VAL A 166 -3.28 5.80 -5.71
CA VAL A 166 -2.84 6.19 -4.35
C VAL A 166 -2.76 7.71 -4.23
N SER A 167 -2.10 8.38 -5.18
CA SER A 167 -1.99 9.85 -5.16
C SER A 167 -3.36 10.54 -5.25
N SER A 168 -4.27 9.99 -6.06
CA SER A 168 -5.64 10.51 -6.22
C SER A 168 -6.42 10.38 -4.93
N LEU A 169 -6.30 9.26 -4.20
CA LEU A 169 -6.94 9.08 -2.91
C LEU A 169 -6.45 10.12 -1.89
N SER A 170 -5.14 10.41 -1.84
CA SER A 170 -4.60 11.48 -0.99
C SER A 170 -5.23 12.84 -1.31
N THR A 171 -5.34 13.19 -2.60
CA THR A 171 -6.00 14.44 -3.03
C THR A 171 -7.49 14.47 -2.65
N VAL A 172 -8.20 13.35 -2.81
CA VAL A 172 -9.61 13.22 -2.40
C VAL A 172 -9.75 13.42 -0.90
N ILE A 173 -8.88 12.82 -0.08
CA ILE A 173 -8.89 13.00 1.38
C ILE A 173 -8.66 14.47 1.73
N THR A 174 -7.66 15.13 1.14
CA THR A 174 -7.40 16.57 1.36
C THR A 174 -8.62 17.42 1.02
N GLY A 175 -9.22 17.23 -0.15
CA GLY A 175 -10.41 17.96 -0.58
C GLY A 175 -11.63 17.69 0.31
N TRP A 176 -11.81 16.44 0.72
CA TRP A 176 -12.90 16.03 1.61
C TRP A 176 -12.78 16.67 3.00
N VAL A 177 -11.60 16.68 3.60
CA VAL A 177 -11.35 17.37 4.89
C VAL A 177 -11.67 18.86 4.77
N ALA A 178 -11.13 19.51 3.72
CA ALA A 178 -11.37 20.93 3.48
C ALA A 178 -12.85 21.25 3.31
N LYS A 179 -13.56 20.46 2.51
CA LYS A 179 -15.01 20.61 2.27
C LYS A 179 -15.82 20.47 3.57
N ASN A 180 -15.51 19.48 4.41
CA ASN A 180 -16.21 19.32 5.70
C ASN A 180 -16.05 20.54 6.60
N ILE A 181 -14.84 21.10 6.68
CA ILE A 181 -14.57 22.28 7.52
C ILE A 181 -15.23 23.54 6.95
N LEU A 182 -15.11 23.77 5.64
CA LEU A 182 -15.61 24.99 5.00
C LEU A 182 -17.14 25.04 4.90
N ASN A 183 -17.80 23.89 4.79
CA ASN A 183 -19.27 23.80 4.73
C ASN A 183 -19.94 23.90 6.10
N GLU A 184 -19.20 23.82 7.22
CA GLU A 184 -19.77 23.99 8.56
C GLU A 184 -19.77 25.48 8.94
N HIS A 185 -20.96 26.06 9.00
CA HIS A 185 -21.14 27.48 9.29
C HIS A 185 -21.05 27.80 10.79
N ASP A 186 -21.45 26.87 11.66
CA ASP A 186 -21.36 27.06 13.11
C ASP A 186 -19.90 26.97 13.58
N ILE A 187 -19.41 28.03 14.23
CA ILE A 187 -18.01 28.14 14.65
C ILE A 187 -17.64 27.03 15.64
N LYS A 188 -18.54 26.66 16.56
CA LYS A 188 -18.26 25.64 17.59
C LYS A 188 -18.19 24.26 16.95
N LYS A 189 -19.12 23.92 16.05
CA LYS A 189 -19.08 22.66 15.29
C LYS A 189 -17.89 22.59 14.35
N ARG A 190 -17.55 23.69 13.66
CA ARG A 190 -16.37 23.76 12.80
C ARG A 190 -15.08 23.57 13.59
N THR A 191 -14.99 24.16 14.79
CA THR A 191 -13.87 23.93 15.71
C THR A 191 -13.77 22.46 16.14
N LEU A 192 -14.91 21.80 16.40
CA LEU A 192 -14.95 20.38 16.69
C LEU A 192 -14.46 19.53 15.51
N LEU A 193 -14.82 19.88 14.27
CA LEU A 193 -14.32 19.21 13.06
C LEU A 193 -12.80 19.32 12.92
N VAL A 194 -12.23 20.52 13.07
CA VAL A 194 -10.76 20.70 13.03
C VAL A 194 -10.08 19.84 14.09
N LYS A 195 -10.59 19.88 15.34
CA LYS A 195 -10.08 19.04 16.43
C LYS A 195 -10.21 17.54 16.11
N PHE A 196 -11.32 17.14 15.50
CA PHE A 196 -11.58 15.75 15.13
C PHE A 196 -10.58 15.27 14.07
N PHE A 197 -10.34 16.03 13.00
CA PHE A 197 -9.36 15.67 11.97
C PHE A 197 -7.92 15.62 12.50
N ILE A 198 -7.53 16.51 13.41
CA ILE A 198 -6.23 16.41 14.11
C ILE A 198 -6.13 15.07 14.86
N LYS A 199 -7.19 14.66 15.55
CA LYS A 199 -7.23 13.38 16.27
C LYS A 199 -7.19 12.18 15.31
N VAL A 200 -7.86 12.25 14.16
CA VAL A 200 -7.81 11.20 13.13
C VAL A 200 -6.40 11.06 12.58
N ALA A 201 -5.72 12.17 12.25
CA ALA A 201 -4.34 12.16 11.79
C ALA A 201 -3.39 11.52 12.82
N ASP A 202 -3.51 11.89 14.10
CA ASP A 202 -2.77 11.28 15.22
C ASP A 202 -2.99 9.77 15.32
N ARG A 203 -4.24 9.30 15.13
CA ARG A 203 -4.54 7.86 15.09
C ARG A 203 -3.96 7.17 13.87
N CYS A 204 -3.98 7.78 12.70
CA CYS A 204 -3.33 7.22 11.51
C CYS A 204 -1.82 7.05 11.72
N THR A 205 -1.15 8.04 12.34
CA THR A 205 0.27 7.92 12.71
C THR A 205 0.51 6.74 13.65
N SER A 206 -0.36 6.50 14.64
CA SER A 206 -0.25 5.34 15.52
C SER A 206 -0.48 3.99 14.83
N LEU A 207 -1.11 3.99 13.66
CA LEU A 207 -1.31 2.81 12.80
C LEU A 207 -0.22 2.68 11.73
N HIS A 208 0.84 3.49 11.81
CA HIS A 208 1.90 3.58 10.79
C HIS A 208 1.38 3.96 9.39
N ASN A 209 0.21 4.59 9.31
CA ASN A 209 -0.28 5.23 8.11
C ASN A 209 0.13 6.70 8.14
N PHE A 210 1.16 7.03 7.37
CA PHE A 210 1.66 8.40 7.28
C PHE A 210 1.20 9.16 6.03
N SER A 211 0.46 8.51 5.13
CA SER A 211 -0.13 9.15 3.94
C SER A 211 -1.35 10.00 4.32
N THR A 212 -2.29 9.43 5.09
CA THR A 212 -3.46 10.15 5.58
C THR A 212 -3.10 11.41 6.39
N PRO A 213 -2.20 11.37 7.40
CA PRO A 213 -1.80 12.56 8.15
C PRO A 213 -1.29 13.69 7.26
N ARG A 214 -0.45 13.40 6.25
CA ARG A 214 0.00 14.40 5.27
C ARG A 214 -1.18 15.00 4.50
N SER A 215 -2.13 14.16 4.06
CA SER A 215 -3.31 14.60 3.32
C SER A 215 -4.21 15.51 4.17
N ILE A 216 -4.37 15.19 5.46
CA ILE A 216 -5.11 16.03 6.43
C ILE A 216 -4.36 17.34 6.69
N LEU A 217 -3.04 17.30 6.90
CA LEU A 217 -2.22 18.49 7.10
C LEU A 217 -2.28 19.43 5.90
N ALA A 218 -2.18 18.90 4.68
CA ALA A 218 -2.32 19.69 3.45
C ALA A 218 -3.66 20.44 3.39
N ALA A 219 -4.75 19.85 3.91
CA ALA A 219 -6.03 20.52 4.01
C ALA A 219 -5.99 21.63 5.08
N LEU A 220 -5.53 21.30 6.30
CA LEU A 220 -5.49 22.24 7.43
C LEU A 220 -4.55 23.43 7.22
N ASP A 221 -3.45 23.21 6.50
CA ASP A 221 -2.44 24.22 6.16
C ASP A 221 -2.78 24.99 4.87
N SER A 222 -3.86 24.61 4.17
CA SER A 222 -4.36 25.38 3.03
C SER A 222 -4.69 26.81 3.45
N SER A 223 -4.51 27.77 2.53
CA SER A 223 -4.79 29.19 2.78
C SER A 223 -6.23 29.41 3.27
N THR A 224 -7.19 28.69 2.68
CA THR A 224 -8.61 28.79 3.02
C THR A 224 -8.94 28.35 4.44
N ILE A 225 -8.22 27.37 4.99
CA ILE A 225 -8.49 26.87 6.36
C ILE A 225 -7.62 27.59 7.39
N SER A 226 -6.34 27.82 7.09
CA SER A 226 -5.41 28.52 7.99
C SER A 226 -5.85 29.93 8.35
N GLN A 227 -6.57 30.63 7.46
CA GLN A 227 -7.11 31.98 7.70
C GLN A 227 -8.37 32.02 8.59
N LEU A 228 -8.95 30.87 8.98
CA LEU A 228 -10.16 30.81 9.82
C LEU A 228 -9.87 31.14 11.30
N HIS A 229 -9.47 32.39 11.58
CA HIS A 229 -8.95 32.82 12.88
C HIS A 229 -9.87 32.47 14.07
N GLN A 230 -11.18 32.74 13.95
CA GLN A 230 -12.14 32.43 15.02
C GLN A 230 -12.24 30.93 15.32
N THR A 231 -12.12 30.07 14.30
CA THR A 231 -12.10 28.62 14.46
C THR A 231 -10.83 28.19 15.20
N TRP A 232 -9.67 28.70 14.78
CA TRP A 232 -8.37 28.35 15.38
C TRP A 232 -8.22 28.87 16.82
N LEU A 233 -8.86 29.97 17.18
CA LEU A 233 -8.96 30.43 18.58
C LEU A 233 -9.70 29.41 19.46
N GLY A 234 -10.75 28.78 18.94
CA GLY A 234 -11.53 27.77 19.66
C GLY A 234 -10.82 26.41 19.80
N VAL A 235 -9.80 26.12 18.99
CA VAL A 235 -9.08 24.84 19.06
C VAL A 235 -8.26 24.77 20.35
N PRO A 236 -8.46 23.74 21.20
CA PRO A 236 -7.73 23.61 22.47
C PRO A 236 -6.22 23.53 22.29
N HIS A 237 -5.45 24.07 23.24
CA HIS A 237 -3.99 24.04 23.22
C HIS A 237 -3.41 22.63 23.02
N LYS A 238 -3.98 21.62 23.71
CA LYS A 238 -3.57 20.20 23.54
C LYS A 238 -3.64 19.74 22.08
N SER A 239 -4.70 20.10 21.36
CA SER A 239 -4.86 19.73 19.95
C SER A 239 -3.92 20.52 19.04
N LYS A 240 -3.58 21.77 19.39
CA LYS A 240 -2.54 22.54 18.67
C LYS A 240 -1.16 21.89 18.82
N MET A 241 -0.82 21.42 20.02
CA MET A 241 0.44 20.68 20.24
C MET A 241 0.49 19.37 19.43
N GLN A 242 -0.63 18.65 19.35
CA GLN A 242 -0.73 17.46 18.48
C GLN A 242 -0.53 17.82 17.01
N LEU A 243 -1.16 18.91 16.54
CA LEU A 243 -0.99 19.40 15.17
C LEU A 243 0.47 19.80 14.89
N GLU A 244 1.15 20.46 15.82
CA GLU A 244 2.57 20.79 15.69
C GLU A 244 3.44 19.54 15.62
N SER A 245 3.15 18.52 16.43
CA SER A 245 3.84 17.21 16.35
C SER A 245 3.64 16.56 14.99
N LEU A 246 2.43 16.59 14.44
CA LEU A 246 2.13 16.06 13.12
C LEU A 246 2.86 16.83 12.02
N ARG A 247 2.92 18.17 12.10
CA ARG A 247 3.67 19.01 11.16
C ARG A 247 5.17 18.70 11.19
N ARG A 248 5.75 18.47 12.37
CA ARG A 248 7.16 18.08 12.50
C ARG A 248 7.45 16.73 11.85
N LEU A 249 6.55 15.75 12.03
CA LEU A 249 6.66 14.44 11.37
C LEU A 249 6.55 14.55 9.84
N ALA A 250 5.72 15.47 9.34
CA ALA A 250 5.55 15.71 7.92
C ALA A 250 6.59 16.69 7.32
N ASP A 251 7.51 17.22 8.13
CA ASP A 251 8.49 18.21 7.69
C ASP A 251 9.42 17.61 6.63
N HIS A 252 9.50 18.28 5.49
CA HIS A 252 10.40 17.92 4.39
C HIS A 252 11.84 18.40 4.63
N GLY A 253 12.07 19.21 5.67
CA GLY A 253 13.40 19.62 6.11
C GLY A 253 14.33 18.42 6.30
N ARG A 254 15.55 18.53 5.74
CA ARG A 254 16.56 17.45 5.76
C ARG A 254 16.06 16.12 5.17
N ASN A 255 15.33 16.16 4.05
CA ASN A 255 14.81 14.99 3.34
C ASN A 255 13.91 14.11 4.19
N TYR A 256 12.95 14.71 4.91
CA TYR A 256 12.00 13.99 5.75
C TYR A 256 12.64 13.15 6.87
N HIS A 257 13.79 13.55 7.44
CA HIS A 257 14.49 12.78 8.49
C HIS A 257 13.58 12.36 9.66
N GLN A 258 12.57 13.17 10.02
CA GLN A 258 11.69 12.88 11.15
C GLN A 258 10.55 11.90 10.83
N TYR A 259 10.32 11.62 9.55
CA TYR A 259 9.30 10.71 9.04
C TYR A 259 9.75 9.26 9.13
#